data_AF-A0A2W4R725-F1
#
_entry.id   AF-A0A2W4R725-F1
#
_cell.length_a   1.000
_cell.length_b   1.000
_cell.length_c   1.000
_cell.angle_alpha   90.00
_cell.angle_beta   90.00
_cell.angle_gamma   90.00
#
_symmetry.space_group_name_H-M   'P 1'
#
loop_
_entity.id
_entity.type
_entity.pdbx_description
1 polymer ?
#
loop_
_entity_poly.entity_id
_entity_poly.type
_entity_poly.pdbx_seq_one_letter_code
_entity_poly.pdbx_strand_id
1 'polypeptide(L)' 'ELDVENRRLHLDVSDEELERRRKAWSPPPPMATRGYVKFYIDHVQQAHLGADLDILRGGSGAEVTRDLH' A
#
# COMPACT_ATOMS: atom_id res chain seq x y z
N GLU A 1 18.55 1.39 -15.23
CA GLU A 1 19.41 0.19 -15.24
C GLU A 1 18.74 -0.95 -14.48
N LEU A 2 18.76 -2.15 -15.06
CA LEU A 2 18.29 -3.39 -14.45
C LEU A 2 19.49 -4.33 -14.31
N ASP A 3 19.77 -4.76 -13.09
CA ASP A 3 20.83 -5.72 -12.78
C ASP A 3 20.26 -6.80 -11.86
N VAL A 4 20.12 -8.01 -12.39
CA VAL A 4 19.49 -9.13 -11.69
C VAL A 4 20.46 -9.79 -10.71
N GLU A 5 21.73 -9.90 -11.08
CA GLU A 5 22.76 -10.54 -10.26
C GLU A 5 23.00 -9.76 -8.97
N ASN A 6 23.06 -8.43 -9.08
CA ASN A 6 23.20 -7.52 -7.94
C ASN A 6 21.86 -7.10 -7.32
N ARG A 7 20.72 -7.60 -7.81
CA ARG A 7 19.36 -7.26 -7.35
C ARG A 7 19.07 -5.76 -7.32
N ARG A 8 19.56 -5.02 -8.32
CA ARG A 8 19.48 -3.56 -8.40
C ARG A 8 18.56 -3.13 -9.53
N LEU A 9 17.59 -2.30 -9.18
CA LEU A 9 16.80 -1.52 -10.12
C LEU A 9 17.09 -0.05 -9.87
N HIS A 10 17.74 0.62 -10.82
CA HIS A 10 18.14 2.01 -10.69
C HIS A 10 17.52 2.87 -11.80
N LEU A 11 16.97 4.02 -11.43
CA LEU A 11 16.50 5.02 -12.37
C LEU A 11 17.64 6.02 -12.62
N ASP A 12 18.12 6.08 -13.85
CA ASP A 12 19.26 6.90 -14.25
C ASP A 12 18.84 8.35 -14.51
N VAL A 13 18.70 9.10 -13.42
CA VAL A 13 18.39 10.53 -13.38
C VAL A 13 19.11 11.13 -12.18
N SER A 14 19.48 12.41 -12.24
CA SER A 14 20.11 13.07 -11.09
C SER A 14 19.13 13.25 -9.92
N ASP A 15 19.66 13.35 -8.71
CA ASP A 15 18.86 13.54 -7.51
C ASP A 15 18.07 14.85 -7.54
N GLU A 16 18.65 15.92 -8.11
CA GLU A 16 17.99 17.22 -8.26
C GLU A 16 16.76 17.13 -9.17
N GLU A 17 16.85 16.37 -10.26
CA GLU A 17 15.74 16.15 -11.18
C GLU A 17 14.65 15.27 -10.55
N LEU A 18 15.05 14.25 -9.78
CA LEU A 18 14.13 13.42 -9.01
C LEU A 18 13.34 14.24 -7.99
N GLU A 19 14.01 15.10 -7.24
CA GLU A 19 13.37 15.98 -6.26
C GLU A 19 12.43 16.97 -6.92
N ARG A 20 12.83 17.56 -8.06
CA ARG A 20 11.95 18.43 -8.85
C ARG A 20 10.68 17.69 -9.30
N ARG A 21 10.79 16.47 -9.81
CA ARG A 21 9.64 15.65 -10.22
C ARG A 21 8.75 15.27 -9.04
N ARG A 22 9.34 14.89 -7.90
CA ARG A 22 8.58 14.56 -6.67
C ARG A 22 7.79 15.76 -6.16
N LYS A 23 8.36 16.97 -6.20
CA LYS A 23 7.67 18.21 -5.81
C LYS A 23 6.52 18.56 -6.77
N ALA A 24 6.65 18.22 -8.06
CA ALA A 24 5.63 18.46 -9.07
C ALA A 24 4.55 17.37 -9.15
N TRP A 25 4.73 16.25 -8.42
CA TRP A 25 3.80 15.12 -8.50
C TRP A 25 2.51 15.39 -7.74
N SER A 26 1.37 15.14 -8.40
CA SER A 26 0.05 15.18 -7.79
C SER A 26 -0.59 13.80 -7.88
N PRO A 27 -1.15 13.26 -6.77
CA PRO A 27 -1.79 11.96 -6.81
C PRO A 27 -3.05 12.01 -7.69
N PRO A 28 -3.34 10.92 -8.45
CA PRO A 28 -4.57 10.82 -9.23
C PRO A 28 -5.80 10.78 -8.30
N PRO A 29 -6.99 11.15 -8.81
CA PRO A 29 -8.22 11.08 -8.02
C PRO A 29 -8.53 9.64 -7.59
N PRO A 30 -9.18 9.44 -6.42
CA PRO A 30 -9.53 8.11 -5.95
C PRO A 30 -10.47 7.37 -6.92
N MET A 31 -10.20 6.09 -7.16
CA MET A 31 -11.04 5.25 -8.05
C MET A 31 -12.46 5.02 -7.54
N ALA A 32 -12.66 5.11 -6.22
CA ALA A 32 -13.96 4.96 -5.58
C ALA A 32 -14.05 5.92 -4.39
N THR A 33 -15.26 6.40 -4.10
CA THR A 33 -15.55 7.30 -2.97
C THR A 33 -16.31 6.63 -1.84
N ARG A 34 -16.85 5.42 -2.07
CA ARG A 34 -17.63 4.65 -1.07
C ARG A 34 -17.56 3.15 -1.32
N GLY A 35 -18.06 2.37 -0.35
CA GLY A 35 -18.19 0.92 -0.43
C GLY A 35 -16.87 0.18 -0.22
N TYR A 36 -16.88 -1.13 -0.50
CA TYR A 36 -15.72 -1.99 -0.27
C TYR A 36 -14.46 -1.54 -1.01
N VAL A 37 -14.60 -0.98 -2.23
CA VAL A 37 -13.44 -0.50 -3.01
C VAL A 37 -12.74 0.67 -2.32
N LYS A 38 -13.50 1.62 -1.74
CA LYS A 38 -12.92 2.71 -0.95
C LYS A 38 -12.23 2.16 0.29
N PHE A 39 -12.91 1.28 1.01
CA PHE A 39 -12.36 0.60 2.18
C PHE A 39 -11.05 -0.14 1.86
N TYR A 40 -11.00 -0.92 0.77
CA TYR A 40 -9.80 -1.62 0.34
C TYR A 40 -8.65 -0.64 0.04
N ILE A 41 -8.91 0.42 -0.73
CA ILE A 41 -7.89 1.44 -1.06
C ILE A 41 -7.32 2.09 0.21
N ASP A 42 -8.17 2.32 1.21
CA ASP A 42 -7.77 2.98 2.46
C ASP A 42 -6.94 2.08 3.37
N HIS A 43 -7.20 0.77 3.36
CA HIS A 43 -6.69 -0.17 4.36
C HIS A 43 -5.64 -1.16 3.82
N VAL A 44 -5.49 -1.31 2.50
CA VAL A 44 -4.52 -2.24 1.91
C VAL A 44 -3.09 -1.77 2.13
N GLN A 45 -2.25 -2.68 2.58
CA GLN A 45 -0.82 -2.44 2.79
C GLN A 45 -0.01 -2.59 1.51
N GLN A 46 1.20 -2.05 1.52
CA GLN A 46 2.13 -2.19 0.41
C GLN A 46 2.55 -3.66 0.21
N ALA A 47 2.91 -4.03 -1.02
CA ALA A 47 3.22 -5.43 -1.37
C ALA A 47 4.38 -6.05 -0.55
N HIS A 48 5.37 -5.25 -0.13
CA HIS A 48 6.46 -5.73 0.73
C HIS A 48 6.00 -6.11 2.15
N LEU A 49 4.79 -5.72 2.54
CA LEU A 49 4.13 -6.11 3.80
C LEU A 49 3.10 -7.24 3.61
N GLY A 50 2.96 -7.77 2.39
CA GLY A 50 2.05 -8.88 2.09
C GLY A 50 0.70 -8.47 1.47
N ALA A 51 0.47 -7.18 1.18
CA ALA A 51 -0.77 -6.67 0.58
C ALA A 51 -2.05 -7.03 1.38
N ASP A 52 -1.93 -7.18 2.69
CA ASP A 52 -3.05 -7.44 3.61
C ASP A 52 -3.76 -6.13 4.01
N LEU A 53 -4.93 -6.23 4.63
CA LEU A 53 -5.62 -5.11 5.25
C LEU A 53 -5.02 -4.83 6.63
N ASP A 54 -4.64 -3.59 6.90
CA ASP A 54 -4.01 -3.18 8.15
C ASP A 54 -4.84 -3.52 9.40
N ILE A 55 -6.16 -3.40 9.32
CA ILE A 55 -7.10 -3.72 10.40
C ILE A 55 -7.28 -5.22 10.66
N LEU A 56 -6.80 -6.10 9.78
CA LEU A 56 -6.94 -7.56 9.91
C LEU A 56 -5.67 -8.25 10.39
N ARG A 57 -4.57 -7.50 10.56
CA ARG A 57 -3.30 -8.09 10.99
C ARG A 57 -3.40 -8.67 12.40
N GLY A 58 -2.86 -9.88 12.57
CA GLY A 58 -2.84 -10.59 13.84
C GLY A 58 -3.79 -11.77 13.83
N GLY A 59 -4.71 -11.84 14.80
CA GLY A 59 -5.69 -12.91 14.88
C GLY A 59 -6.90 -12.50 15.71
N SER A 60 -8.09 -12.90 15.26
CA SER A 60 -9.37 -12.53 15.89
C SER A 60 -9.72 -13.37 17.12
N GLY A 61 -8.89 -14.35 17.48
CA GLY A 61 -9.16 -15.27 18.59
C GLY A 61 -10.39 -16.18 18.34
N ALA A 62 -10.77 -16.94 19.36
CA ALA A 62 -11.90 -17.87 19.32
C ALA A 62 -12.87 -17.67 20.50
N GLU A 63 -12.74 -16.56 21.23
CA GLU A 63 -13.55 -16.28 22.41
C GLU A 63 -15.01 -16.01 22.03
N VAL A 64 -15.94 -16.75 22.64
CA VAL A 64 -17.39 -16.53 22.48
C VAL A 64 -17.84 -15.57 23.58
N THR A 65 -18.18 -14.34 23.19
CA THR A 65 -18.43 -13.25 24.15
C THR A 65 -19.88 -13.12 24.62
N ARG A 66 -20.85 -13.56 23.82
CA ARG A 66 -22.29 -13.41 24.12
C ARG A 66 -23.10 -14.58 23.59
N ASP A 67 -24.10 -15.01 24.36
CA ASP A 67 -25.18 -15.87 23.88
C ASP A 67 -26.20 -15.03 23.09
N LEU A 68 -26.76 -15.63 22.04
CA LEU A 68 -27.63 -14.95 21.07
C LEU A 68 -29.09 -14.81 21.54
N HIS A 69 -29.41 -15.23 22.77
CA HIS A 69 -30.77 -15.27 23.33
C HIS A 69 -30.78 -14.85 24.79
#